data_AF-A0A7W7L9N4-F1
#
_entry.id   AF-A0A7W7L9N4-F1
#
_cell.length_a   1.000
_cell.length_b   1.000
_cell.length_c   1.000
_cell.angle_alpha   90.00
_cell.angle_beta   90.00
_cell.angle_gamma   90.00
#
_symmetry.space_group_name_H-M   'P 1'
#
loop_
_entity.id
_entity.type
_entity.pdbx_description
1 polymer ?
#
loop_
_entity_poly.entity_id
_entity_poly.type
_entity_poly.pdbx_seq_one_letter_code
_entity_poly.pdbx_strand_id
1 'polypeptide(L)'
;MTSPDDSSAPRPPENTPETGYAERCYRSAAGIGGGVLLLVIGAWLGGDAIVRGEGRTPWLTLAALLCGVPLVIAFTLRPAVWAGENALRVRNPFRTITLPWASVAGVRAGYSSEVLAGGARYQLWAIPVSLRQRKSAARRQARAASEDVTGTLSVSVSGFTRAPADQAIDDLRELAERNASRPGAQGEPEVRWAFELIVPAVVGLVLLVVLFAVA
;
A
#
# COMPACT_ATOMS: atom_id res chain seq x y z
N MET A 1 -36.64 28.60 46.59
CA MET A 1 -36.67 28.90 45.15
C MET A 1 -35.28 28.64 44.60
N THR A 2 -35.09 27.46 44.02
CA THR A 2 -33.80 26.98 43.49
C THR A 2 -34.06 26.52 42.07
N SER A 3 -33.43 27.19 41.09
CA SER A 3 -33.42 26.79 39.68
C SER A 3 -32.72 25.44 39.50
N PRO A 4 -33.14 24.60 38.54
CA PRO A 4 -32.28 23.60 37.93
C PRO A 4 -31.74 24.11 36.58
N ASP A 5 -30.43 24.00 36.41
CA ASP A 5 -29.65 24.33 35.21
C ASP A 5 -30.02 23.46 33.99
N ASP A 6 -30.06 24.10 32.83
CA ASP A 6 -29.89 23.52 31.50
C ASP A 6 -28.47 22.97 31.32
N SER A 7 -28.31 21.74 30.81
CA SER A 7 -27.14 21.29 30.05
C SER A 7 -27.34 19.90 29.44
N SER A 8 -28.20 19.79 28.43
CA SER A 8 -28.25 18.64 27.51
C SER A 8 -27.30 18.88 26.34
N ALA A 9 -25.99 18.73 26.58
CA ALA A 9 -25.00 18.69 25.51
C ALA A 9 -25.06 17.33 24.77
N PRO A 10 -25.11 17.29 23.43
CA PRO A 10 -25.01 16.04 22.67
C PRO A 10 -23.63 15.42 22.88
N ARG A 11 -23.56 14.15 23.30
CA ARG A 11 -22.29 13.40 23.35
C ARG A 11 -21.73 13.27 21.93
N PRO A 12 -20.41 13.45 21.72
CA PRO A 12 -19.77 13.11 20.47
C PRO A 12 -19.98 11.62 20.17
N PRO A 13 -20.11 11.19 18.90
CA PRO A 13 -20.23 9.77 18.58
C PRO A 13 -19.01 9.02 19.11
N GLU A 14 -19.32 8.02 19.94
CA GLU A 14 -18.39 7.07 20.52
C GLU A 14 -17.73 6.32 19.37
N ASN A 15 -16.43 6.58 19.14
CA ASN A 15 -15.61 5.78 18.25
C ASN A 15 -15.39 4.43 18.91
N THR A 16 -16.37 3.53 18.79
CA THR A 16 -16.21 2.13 19.16
C THR A 16 -15.08 1.55 18.29
N PRO A 17 -13.97 1.08 18.88
CA PRO A 17 -12.99 0.33 18.13
C PRO A 17 -13.64 -1.02 17.81
N GLU A 18 -14.14 -1.18 16.57
CA GLU A 18 -14.70 -2.45 16.11
C GLU A 18 -13.59 -3.51 16.12
N THR A 19 -13.62 -4.31 17.18
CA THR A 19 -12.83 -5.51 17.38
C THR A 19 -13.35 -6.62 16.47
N GLY A 20 -12.49 -7.08 15.55
CA GLY A 20 -12.48 -8.51 15.20
C GLY A 20 -12.88 -8.93 13.78
N TYR A 21 -12.59 -8.13 12.74
CA TYR A 21 -12.36 -8.72 11.41
C TYR A 21 -10.85 -8.71 11.13
N ALA A 22 -10.30 -9.88 10.78
CA ALA A 22 -8.88 -10.02 10.48
C ALA A 22 -8.53 -9.18 9.24
N GLU A 23 -8.12 -7.93 9.47
CA GLU A 23 -7.73 -6.96 8.45
C GLU A 23 -6.57 -7.58 7.64
N ARG A 24 -6.88 -8.16 6.47
CA ARG A 24 -5.88 -8.83 5.65
C ARG A 24 -4.97 -7.76 5.06
N CYS A 25 -3.76 -7.68 5.59
CA CYS A 25 -2.74 -6.73 5.19
C CYS A 25 -1.80 -7.38 4.18
N TYR A 26 -1.90 -7.00 2.91
CA TYR A 26 -0.98 -7.47 1.88
C TYR A 26 0.23 -6.52 1.80
N ARG A 27 1.40 -7.00 2.25
CA ARG A 27 2.68 -6.27 2.24
C ARG A 27 3.84 -7.18 1.86
N SER A 28 4.83 -6.63 1.15
CA SER A 28 6.09 -7.32 0.84
C SER A 28 7.13 -7.07 1.94
N ALA A 29 7.45 -8.09 2.74
CA ALA A 29 8.50 -8.02 3.76
C ALA A 29 9.89 -7.67 3.17
N ALA A 30 10.17 -8.15 1.95
CA ALA A 30 11.42 -7.84 1.24
C ALA A 30 11.53 -6.36 0.85
N GLY A 31 10.41 -5.73 0.47
CA GLY A 31 10.37 -4.30 0.18
C GLY A 31 10.69 -3.45 1.40
N ILE A 32 10.15 -3.83 2.56
CA ILE A 32 10.43 -3.18 3.84
C ILE A 32 11.91 -3.32 4.20
N GLY A 33 12.46 -4.55 4.15
CA GLY A 33 13.86 -4.79 4.46
C GLY A 33 14.83 -3.99 3.58
N GLY A 34 14.58 -3.96 2.26
CA GLY A 34 15.38 -3.17 1.33
C GLY A 34 15.28 -1.66 1.59
N GLY A 35 14.08 -1.16 1.90
CA GLY A 35 13.86 0.23 2.27
C GLY A 35 14.60 0.66 3.53
N VAL A 36 14.47 -0.14 4.60
CA VAL A 36 15.18 0.12 5.87
C VAL A 36 16.69 0.11 5.65
N LEU A 37 17.21 -0.86 4.88
CA LEU A 37 18.64 -0.90 4.55
C LEU A 37 19.10 0.36 3.80
N LEU A 38 18.35 0.83 2.81
CA LEU A 38 18.66 2.06 2.08
C LEU A 38 18.64 3.29 2.99
N LEU A 39 17.70 3.38 3.94
CA LEU A 39 17.65 4.47 4.91
C LEU A 39 18.86 4.44 5.85
N VAL A 40 19.26 3.26 6.33
CA VAL A 40 20.44 3.10 7.20
C VAL A 40 21.71 3.51 6.46
N ILE A 41 21.90 3.02 5.23
CA ILE A 41 23.06 3.37 4.40
C ILE A 41 23.05 4.87 4.09
N GLY A 42 21.90 5.43 3.71
CA GLY A 42 21.75 6.85 3.42
C GLY A 42 22.04 7.73 4.64
N ALA A 43 21.57 7.34 5.83
CA ALA A 43 21.86 8.04 7.07
C ALA A 43 23.36 7.93 7.45
N TRP A 44 23.98 6.78 7.23
CA TRP A 44 25.40 6.58 7.53
C TRP A 44 26.30 7.39 6.61
N LEU A 45 26.14 7.23 5.29
CA LEU A 45 26.91 7.98 4.29
C LEU A 45 26.61 9.47 4.33
N GLY A 46 25.33 9.82 4.52
CA GLY A 46 24.88 11.20 4.62
C GLY A 46 25.40 11.89 5.88
N GLY A 47 25.39 11.19 7.03
CA GLY A 47 25.98 11.71 8.27
C GLY A 47 27.48 11.95 8.12
N ASP A 48 28.21 11.01 7.51
CA ASP A 48 29.63 11.18 7.23
C ASP A 48 29.92 12.39 6.34
N ALA A 49 29.20 12.53 5.23
CA ALA A 49 29.35 13.63 4.29
C ALA A 49 28.91 15.00 4.86
N ILE A 50 27.99 15.03 5.82
CA ILE A 50 27.61 16.27 6.53
C ILE A 50 28.70 16.69 7.52
N VAL A 51 29.29 15.74 8.26
CA VAL A 51 30.27 16.03 9.33
C VAL A 51 31.67 16.27 8.77
N ARG A 52 32.10 15.47 7.80
CA ARG A 52 33.46 15.49 7.24
C ARG A 52 33.55 16.19 5.89
N GLY A 53 32.41 16.47 5.26
CA GLY A 53 32.39 17.08 3.93
C GLY A 53 32.85 18.53 3.95
N GLU A 54 33.66 18.90 2.97
CA GLU A 54 34.12 20.28 2.78
C GLU A 54 33.31 21.00 1.70
N GLY A 55 33.34 22.33 1.74
CA GLY A 55 32.69 23.20 0.77
C GLY A 55 31.18 22.99 0.70
N ARG A 56 30.67 22.55 -0.46
CA ARG A 56 29.22 22.41 -0.74
C ARG A 56 28.68 21.01 -0.43
N THR A 57 29.55 20.06 -0.09
CA THR A 57 29.19 18.65 0.14
C THR A 57 28.13 18.46 1.22
N PRO A 58 28.19 19.15 2.38
CA PRO A 58 27.16 19.00 3.41
C PRO A 58 25.78 19.48 2.95
N TRP A 59 25.72 20.60 2.21
CA TRP A 59 24.47 21.17 1.70
C TRP A 59 23.83 20.30 0.61
N LEU A 60 24.64 19.78 -0.33
CA LEU A 60 24.17 18.83 -1.34
C LEU A 60 23.64 17.54 -0.69
N THR A 61 24.35 17.03 0.32
CA THR A 61 23.95 15.84 1.05
C THR A 61 22.63 16.06 1.79
N LEU A 62 22.46 17.19 2.47
CA LEU A 62 21.23 17.52 3.17
C LEU A 62 20.04 17.61 2.20
N ALA A 63 20.22 18.29 1.05
CA ALA A 63 19.20 18.38 0.02
C ALA A 63 18.87 17.00 -0.59
N ALA A 64 19.88 16.16 -0.80
CA ALA A 64 19.72 14.79 -1.29
C ALA A 64 18.98 13.90 -0.29
N LEU A 65 19.27 14.00 1.01
CA LEU A 65 18.55 13.27 2.05
C LEU A 65 17.10 13.75 2.17
N LEU A 66 16.87 15.06 2.14
CA LEU A 66 15.53 15.66 2.20
C LEU A 66 14.67 15.22 0.99
N CYS A 67 15.29 15.06 -0.18
CA CYS A 67 14.63 14.53 -1.37
C CYS A 67 14.43 13.00 -1.29
N GLY A 68 15.48 12.26 -0.98
CA GLY A 68 15.54 10.81 -1.10
C GLY A 68 14.82 10.04 0.00
N VAL A 69 14.91 10.48 1.26
CA VAL A 69 14.30 9.78 2.40
C VAL A 69 12.78 9.64 2.26
N PRO A 70 12.01 10.71 1.96
CA PRO A 70 10.58 10.59 1.75
C PRO A 70 10.21 9.67 0.58
N LEU A 71 11.02 9.65 -0.48
CA LEU A 71 10.81 8.76 -1.64
C LEU A 71 11.03 7.30 -1.26
N VAL A 72 12.13 6.98 -0.56
CA VAL A 72 12.36 5.62 -0.06
C VAL A 72 11.17 5.19 0.81
N ILE A 73 10.77 5.99 1.79
CA ILE A 73 9.62 5.70 2.65
C ILE A 73 8.34 5.48 1.82
N ALA A 74 8.05 6.37 0.86
CA ALA A 74 6.87 6.29 0.00
C ALA A 74 6.83 4.97 -0.78
N PHE A 75 7.96 4.55 -1.35
CA PHE A 75 8.01 3.39 -2.25
C PHE A 75 8.26 2.05 -1.54
N THR A 76 8.85 2.04 -0.34
CA THR A 76 9.23 0.79 0.33
C THR A 76 8.43 0.51 1.60
N LEU A 77 8.05 1.53 2.37
CA LEU A 77 7.44 1.36 3.69
C LEU A 77 5.93 1.66 3.70
N ARG A 78 5.47 2.54 2.81
CA ARG A 78 4.07 2.98 2.73
C ARG A 78 3.12 2.03 2.00
N PRO A 79 3.51 1.32 0.92
CA PRO A 79 2.57 0.56 0.12
C PRO A 79 1.93 -0.57 0.94
N ALA A 80 0.60 -0.53 1.05
CA ALA A 80 -0.16 -1.56 1.76
C ALA A 80 -1.63 -1.55 1.32
N VAL A 81 -2.23 -2.73 1.25
CA VAL A 81 -3.67 -2.90 1.06
C VAL A 81 -4.26 -3.49 2.33
N TRP A 82 -5.26 -2.80 2.89
CA TRP A 82 -6.08 -3.29 3.99
C TRP A 82 -7.47 -3.58 3.47
N ALA A 83 -7.89 -4.84 3.54
CA ALA A 83 -9.27 -5.23 3.32
C ALA A 83 -10.00 -5.20 4.68
N GLY A 84 -10.69 -4.10 4.96
CA GLY A 84 -11.51 -3.93 6.16
C GLY A 84 -12.95 -4.39 5.92
N GLU A 85 -13.76 -4.37 6.97
CA GLU A 85 -15.15 -4.83 6.92
C GLU A 85 -16.04 -3.94 6.04
N ASN A 86 -15.88 -2.62 6.16
CA ASN A 86 -16.71 -1.63 5.47
C ASN A 86 -16.09 -1.11 4.16
N ALA A 87 -14.76 -1.11 4.07
CA ALA A 87 -14.06 -0.54 2.92
C ALA A 87 -12.71 -1.22 2.66
N LEU A 88 -12.30 -1.19 1.39
CA LEU A 88 -10.95 -1.50 0.95
C LEU A 88 -10.09 -0.22 1.02
N ARG A 89 -9.05 -0.23 1.85
CA ARG A 89 -8.10 0.88 1.96
C ARG A 89 -6.79 0.52 1.26
N VAL A 90 -6.48 1.23 0.19
CA VAL A 90 -5.27 1.07 -0.62
C VAL A 90 -4.32 2.23 -0.34
N ARG A 91 -3.19 2.00 0.32
CA ARG A 91 -2.10 2.99 0.39
C ARG A 91 -1.11 2.71 -0.73
N ASN A 92 -1.02 3.67 -1.62
CA ASN A 92 0.03 3.82 -2.62
C ASN A 92 1.09 4.81 -2.11
N PRO A 93 2.25 4.93 -2.80
CA PRO A 93 3.36 5.75 -2.33
C PRO A 93 2.99 7.19 -1.93
N PHE A 94 2.19 7.85 -2.76
CA PHE A 94 1.81 9.26 -2.54
C PHE A 94 0.33 9.49 -2.28
N ARG A 95 -0.46 8.41 -2.18
CA ARG A 95 -1.91 8.52 -1.98
C ARG A 95 -2.48 7.38 -1.19
N THR A 96 -3.50 7.66 -0.40
CA THR A 96 -4.33 6.69 0.31
C THR A 96 -5.71 6.76 -0.29
N ILE A 97 -6.20 5.64 -0.79
CA ILE A 97 -7.50 5.52 -1.44
C ILE A 97 -8.36 4.66 -0.52
N THR A 98 -9.54 5.16 -0.14
CA THR A 98 -10.53 4.40 0.62
C THR A 98 -11.71 4.14 -0.31
N LEU A 99 -11.99 2.86 -0.54
CA LEU A 99 -13.00 2.36 -1.46
C LEU A 99 -14.06 1.60 -0.65
N PRO A 100 -15.20 2.22 -0.32
CA PRO A 100 -16.33 1.51 0.28
C PRO A 100 -16.74 0.33 -0.61
N TRP A 101 -17.02 -0.85 -0.04
CA TRP A 101 -17.26 -2.05 -0.86
C TRP A 101 -18.43 -1.90 -1.83
N ALA A 102 -19.46 -1.13 -1.48
CA ALA A 102 -20.59 -0.87 -2.37
C ALA A 102 -20.20 -0.08 -3.63
N SER A 103 -19.13 0.72 -3.55
CA SER A 103 -18.61 1.47 -4.70
C SER A 103 -17.77 0.61 -5.64
N VAL A 104 -17.34 -0.58 -5.20
CA VAL A 104 -16.44 -1.48 -5.94
C VAL A 104 -17.25 -2.27 -6.98
N ALA A 105 -17.09 -1.89 -8.25
CA ALA A 105 -17.73 -2.56 -9.38
C ALA A 105 -17.00 -3.85 -9.81
N GLY A 106 -15.72 -3.99 -9.44
CA GLY A 106 -14.96 -5.22 -9.67
C GLY A 106 -13.46 -5.08 -9.49
N VAL A 107 -12.80 -6.20 -9.22
CA VAL A 107 -11.35 -6.29 -9.05
C VAL A 107 -10.74 -7.07 -10.22
N ARG A 108 -9.78 -6.45 -10.90
CA ARG A 108 -9.09 -7.03 -12.08
C ARG A 108 -7.61 -7.27 -11.77
N ALA A 109 -7.13 -8.44 -12.14
CA ALA A 109 -5.71 -8.76 -12.19
C ALA A 109 -5.30 -8.85 -13.67
N GLY A 110 -4.61 -7.83 -14.16
CA GLY A 110 -3.99 -7.84 -15.48
C GLY A 110 -2.47 -7.98 -15.36
N TYR A 111 -1.76 -7.06 -16.03
CA TYR A 111 -0.34 -6.77 -15.75
C TYR A 111 -0.15 -5.92 -14.48
N SER A 112 -1.22 -5.23 -14.06
CA SER A 112 -1.37 -4.47 -12.82
C SER A 112 -2.59 -4.99 -12.05
N SER A 113 -2.54 -4.95 -10.72
CA SER A 113 -3.71 -5.15 -9.88
C SER A 113 -4.53 -3.86 -9.84
N GLU A 114 -5.76 -3.88 -10.32
CA GLU A 114 -6.63 -2.70 -10.44
C GLU A 114 -8.01 -2.96 -9.82
N VAL A 115 -8.54 -1.98 -9.10
CA VAL A 115 -9.92 -1.96 -8.60
C VAL A 115 -10.71 -0.91 -9.37
N LEU A 116 -11.87 -1.32 -9.87
CA LEU A 116 -12.87 -0.44 -10.46
C LEU A 116 -13.83 -0.03 -9.36
N ALA A 117 -13.89 1.27 -9.05
CA ALA A 117 -14.81 1.80 -8.05
C ALA A 117 -15.34 3.18 -8.44
N GLY A 118 -16.64 3.42 -8.25
CA GLY A 118 -17.28 4.71 -8.57
C GLY A 118 -17.03 5.19 -10.00
N GLY A 119 -16.94 4.27 -10.98
CA GLY A 119 -16.65 4.59 -12.38
C GLY A 119 -15.17 4.89 -12.71
N ALA A 120 -14.27 4.87 -11.72
CA ALA A 120 -12.84 5.12 -11.90
C ALA A 120 -11.98 3.87 -11.65
N ARG A 121 -10.74 3.89 -12.17
CA ARG A 121 -9.73 2.83 -11.98
C ARG A 121 -8.69 3.25 -10.96
N TYR A 122 -8.45 2.39 -9.97
CA TYR A 122 -7.44 2.58 -8.93
C TYR A 122 -6.42 1.44 -8.97
N GLN A 123 -5.14 1.77 -9.14
CA GLN A 123 -4.04 0.80 -9.11
C GLN A 123 -3.65 0.43 -7.69
N LEU A 124 -3.37 -0.86 -7.45
CA LEU A 124 -2.95 -1.42 -6.17
C LEU A 124 -1.46 -1.76 -6.25
N TRP A 125 -0.61 -0.90 -5.69
CA TRP A 125 0.85 -1.06 -5.75
C TRP A 125 1.38 -2.15 -4.81
N ALA A 126 0.66 -2.43 -3.73
CA ALA A 126 1.15 -3.30 -2.67
C ALA A 126 0.86 -4.80 -2.88
N ILE A 127 0.08 -5.15 -3.90
CA ILE A 127 -0.06 -6.55 -4.32
C ILE A 127 1.08 -6.83 -5.31
N PRO A 128 2.12 -7.59 -4.92
CA PRO A 128 3.24 -7.82 -5.79
C PRO A 128 2.81 -8.67 -6.98
N VAL A 129 2.79 -8.08 -8.17
CA VAL A 129 2.77 -8.81 -9.46
C VAL A 129 4.15 -9.41 -9.71
N SER A 130 4.63 -10.26 -8.82
CA SER A 130 5.98 -10.79 -8.98
C SER A 130 5.99 -11.83 -10.11
N LEU A 131 6.53 -11.42 -11.26
CA LEU A 131 6.77 -12.30 -12.41
C LEU A 131 7.66 -13.49 -12.03
N ARG A 132 8.53 -13.33 -11.01
CA ARG A 132 9.34 -14.42 -10.43
C ARG A 132 8.49 -15.46 -9.69
N GLN A 133 7.49 -15.06 -8.91
CA GLN A 133 6.58 -16.03 -8.28
C GLN A 133 5.65 -16.66 -9.32
N ARG A 134 5.19 -15.92 -10.33
CA ARG A 134 4.46 -16.50 -11.48
C ARG A 134 5.31 -17.53 -12.23
N LYS A 135 6.59 -17.25 -12.51
CA LYS A 135 7.53 -18.19 -13.17
C LYS A 135 7.86 -19.39 -12.27
N SER A 136 7.97 -19.19 -10.96
CA SER A 136 8.16 -20.28 -9.99
C SER A 136 6.91 -21.16 -9.87
N ALA A 137 5.71 -20.56 -9.84
CA ALA A 137 4.43 -21.26 -9.82
C ALA A 137 4.21 -22.06 -11.10
N ALA A 138 4.46 -21.46 -12.28
CA ALA A 138 4.39 -22.14 -13.57
C ALA A 138 5.38 -23.32 -13.67
N ARG A 139 6.60 -23.19 -13.11
CA ARG A 139 7.56 -24.30 -13.03
C ARG A 139 7.09 -25.43 -12.10
N ARG A 140 6.44 -25.10 -11.00
CA ARG A 140 5.85 -26.09 -10.08
C ARG A 140 4.64 -26.78 -10.70
N GLN A 141 3.79 -26.04 -11.42
CA GLN A 141 2.67 -26.58 -12.20
C GLN A 141 3.16 -27.51 -13.32
N ALA A 142 4.21 -27.14 -14.05
CA ALA A 142 4.79 -28.00 -15.08
C ALA A 142 5.38 -29.31 -14.50
N ARG A 143 5.92 -29.27 -13.27
CA ARG A 143 6.40 -30.47 -12.55
C ARG A 143 5.25 -31.34 -12.05
N ALA A 144 4.22 -30.74 -11.46
CA ALA A 144 3.02 -31.47 -11.01
C ALA A 144 2.27 -32.11 -12.20
N ALA A 145 2.20 -31.42 -13.35
CA ALA A 145 1.62 -31.97 -14.58
C ALA A 145 2.44 -33.11 -15.19
N SER A 146 3.75 -33.19 -14.91
CA SER A 146 4.60 -34.32 -15.33
C SER A 146 4.55 -35.52 -14.37
N GLU A 147 4.08 -35.35 -13.13
CA GLU A 147 3.92 -36.42 -12.13
C GLU A 147 2.51 -37.04 -12.12
N ASP A 148 1.51 -36.43 -12.77
CA ASP A 148 0.11 -36.87 -12.74
C ASP A 148 -0.23 -37.85 -13.89
N VAL A 149 -0.10 -39.15 -13.62
CA VAL A 149 -0.45 -40.23 -14.59
C VAL A 149 -1.95 -40.56 -14.58
N THR A 150 -2.72 -40.12 -13.57
CA THR A 150 -4.11 -40.57 -13.36
C THR A 150 -5.14 -39.43 -13.45
N GLY A 151 -4.73 -38.17 -13.55
CA GLY A 151 -5.60 -37.02 -13.86
C GLY A 151 -6.52 -36.56 -12.72
N THR A 152 -6.70 -37.37 -11.68
CA THR A 152 -7.52 -37.06 -10.49
C THR A 152 -6.84 -36.08 -9.52
N LEU A 153 -5.51 -35.92 -9.59
CA LEU A 153 -4.76 -34.99 -8.73
C LEU A 153 -4.77 -33.55 -9.28
N SER A 154 -4.93 -33.36 -10.58
CA SER A 154 -4.96 -32.05 -11.25
C SER A 154 -6.01 -31.07 -10.72
N VAL A 155 -7.21 -31.54 -10.34
CA VAL A 155 -8.30 -30.70 -9.82
C VAL A 155 -8.03 -30.25 -8.38
N SER A 156 -7.43 -31.11 -7.56
CA SER A 156 -7.07 -30.82 -6.17
C SER A 156 -5.86 -29.87 -6.07
N VAL A 157 -4.85 -30.08 -6.93
CA VAL A 157 -3.61 -29.28 -6.93
C VAL A 157 -3.81 -27.89 -7.55
N SER A 158 -4.79 -27.74 -8.45
CA SER A 158 -5.18 -26.43 -9.03
C SER A 158 -5.67 -25.42 -7.99
N GLY A 159 -6.27 -25.90 -6.90
CA GLY A 159 -6.63 -25.07 -5.74
C GLY A 159 -5.44 -24.70 -4.84
N PHE A 160 -4.40 -25.53 -4.80
CA PHE A 160 -3.24 -25.38 -3.90
C PHE A 160 -2.04 -24.63 -4.50
N THR A 161 -2.08 -24.34 -5.82
CA THR A 161 -0.91 -23.83 -6.57
C THR A 161 -1.20 -22.53 -7.33
N ARG A 162 -2.10 -21.69 -6.79
CA ARG A 162 -2.35 -20.34 -7.34
C ARG A 162 -1.29 -19.37 -6.81
N ALA A 163 -0.85 -18.40 -7.62
CA ALA A 163 0.12 -17.42 -7.14
C ALA A 163 -0.50 -16.60 -5.99
N PRO A 164 0.25 -16.28 -4.91
CA PRO A 164 -0.28 -15.55 -3.76
C PRO A 164 -0.98 -14.23 -4.12
N ALA A 165 -0.54 -13.58 -5.21
CA ALA A 165 -1.16 -12.37 -5.74
C ALA A 165 -2.52 -12.63 -6.40
N ASP A 166 -2.68 -13.75 -7.12
CA ASP A 166 -3.94 -14.09 -7.77
C ASP A 166 -4.96 -14.56 -6.71
N GLN A 167 -4.52 -15.29 -5.68
CA GLN A 167 -5.35 -15.63 -4.53
C GLN A 167 -5.81 -14.40 -3.74
N ALA A 168 -4.94 -13.40 -3.55
CA ALA A 168 -5.31 -12.13 -2.94
C ALA A 168 -6.39 -11.38 -3.74
N ILE A 169 -6.38 -11.48 -5.07
CA ILE A 169 -7.41 -10.85 -5.91
C ILE A 169 -8.74 -11.57 -5.80
N ASP A 170 -8.73 -12.90 -5.74
CA ASP A 170 -9.97 -13.68 -5.56
C ASP A 170 -10.57 -13.44 -4.16
N ASP A 171 -9.74 -13.41 -3.12
CA ASP A 171 -10.16 -13.00 -1.77
C ASP A 171 -10.83 -11.62 -1.78
N LEU A 172 -10.24 -10.65 -2.50
CA LEU A 172 -10.79 -9.30 -2.61
C LEU A 172 -12.11 -9.26 -3.39
N ARG A 173 -12.29 -10.11 -4.41
CA ARG A 173 -13.58 -10.23 -5.10
C ARG A 173 -14.65 -10.79 -4.19
N GLU A 174 -14.33 -11.87 -3.49
CA GLU A 174 -15.25 -12.51 -2.55
C GLU A 174 -15.66 -11.54 -1.43
N LEU A 175 -14.71 -10.74 -0.90
CA LEU A 175 -15.01 -9.70 0.08
C LEU A 175 -15.87 -8.58 -0.48
N ALA A 176 -15.67 -8.19 -1.75
CA ALA A 176 -16.51 -7.18 -2.40
C ALA A 176 -17.95 -7.68 -2.54
N GLU A 177 -18.14 -8.91 -3.05
CA GLU A 177 -19.47 -9.51 -3.22
C GLU A 177 -20.22 -9.65 -1.89
N ARG A 178 -19.52 -10.13 -0.84
CA ARG A 178 -20.13 -10.33 0.48
C ARG A 178 -20.50 -9.04 1.20
N ASN A 179 -19.69 -7.98 1.05
CA ASN A 179 -19.88 -6.74 1.82
C ASN A 179 -20.58 -5.62 1.04
N ALA A 180 -20.84 -5.79 -0.27
CA ALA A 180 -21.46 -4.74 -1.11
C ALA A 180 -22.83 -4.25 -0.61
N SER A 181 -23.64 -5.13 0.00
CA SER A 181 -24.99 -4.80 0.50
C SER A 181 -25.00 -4.24 1.92
N ARG A 182 -23.83 -4.15 2.59
CA ARG A 182 -23.79 -3.71 3.99
C ARG A 182 -24.05 -2.20 4.08
N PRO A 183 -24.85 -1.74 5.07
CA PRO A 183 -25.11 -0.32 5.27
C PRO A 183 -23.83 0.49 5.53
N GLY A 184 -22.87 -0.08 6.29
CA GLY A 184 -21.59 0.56 6.58
C GLY A 184 -20.60 0.59 5.41
N ALA A 185 -20.87 -0.16 4.34
CA ALA A 185 -20.03 -0.24 3.16
C ALA A 185 -20.48 0.68 2.01
N GLN A 186 -21.51 1.50 2.25
CA GLN A 186 -22.00 2.51 1.31
C GLN A 186 -21.13 3.77 1.36
N GLY A 187 -20.92 4.40 0.20
CA GLY A 187 -20.19 5.67 0.10
C GLY A 187 -19.43 5.83 -1.20
N GLU A 188 -18.82 7.00 -1.37
CA GLU A 188 -17.99 7.32 -2.53
C GLU A 188 -16.50 7.03 -2.26
N PRO A 189 -15.72 6.72 -3.31
CA PRO A 189 -14.27 6.61 -3.21
C PRO A 189 -13.62 7.91 -2.67
N GLU A 190 -12.82 7.80 -1.62
CA GLU A 190 -12.05 8.92 -1.07
C GLU A 190 -10.56 8.79 -1.44
N VAL A 191 -9.93 9.88 -1.87
CA VAL A 191 -8.50 9.92 -2.20
C VAL A 191 -7.80 10.99 -1.35
N ARG A 192 -6.86 10.56 -0.51
CA ARG A 192 -6.04 11.42 0.34
C ARG A 192 -4.58 11.40 -0.10
N TRP A 193 -4.02 12.57 -0.37
CA TRP A 193 -2.61 12.71 -0.77
C TRP A 193 -1.66 12.74 0.42
N ALA A 194 -0.48 12.18 0.22
CA ALA A 194 0.59 12.12 1.21
C ALA A 194 1.47 13.37 1.14
N PHE A 195 0.92 14.54 1.46
CA PHE A 195 1.67 15.80 1.39
C PHE A 195 2.87 15.79 2.35
N GLU A 196 2.81 15.00 3.42
CA GLU A 196 3.92 14.76 4.34
C GLU A 196 5.16 14.15 3.65
N LEU A 197 5.00 13.45 2.52
CA LEU A 197 6.11 12.91 1.73
C LEU A 197 6.39 13.73 0.49
N ILE A 198 5.34 14.23 -0.17
CA ILE A 198 5.47 15.02 -1.40
C ILE A 198 6.21 16.33 -1.12
N VAL A 199 5.81 17.07 -0.09
CA VAL A 199 6.37 18.41 0.18
C VAL A 199 7.88 18.33 0.46
N PRO A 200 8.37 17.49 1.40
CA PRO A 200 9.81 17.39 1.63
C PRO A 200 10.58 16.90 0.40
N ALA A 201 10.03 15.93 -0.36
CA ALA A 201 10.67 15.43 -1.58
C ALA A 201 10.84 16.54 -2.63
N VAL A 202 9.79 17.35 -2.85
CA VAL A 202 9.81 18.47 -3.80
C VAL A 202 10.75 19.57 -3.32
N VAL A 203 10.74 19.91 -2.03
CA VAL A 203 11.66 20.92 -1.46
C VAL A 203 13.11 20.46 -1.64
N GLY A 204 13.43 19.21 -1.30
CA GLY A 204 14.76 18.64 -1.51
C GLY A 204 15.19 18.67 -2.97
N LEU A 205 14.28 18.33 -3.90
CA LEU A 205 14.53 18.40 -5.33
C LEU A 205 14.85 19.82 -5.80
N VAL A 206 14.06 20.81 -5.38
CA VAL A 206 14.29 22.21 -5.73
C VAL A 206 15.64 22.69 -5.19
N LEU A 207 15.96 22.36 -3.93
CA LEU A 207 17.26 22.71 -3.34
C LEU A 207 18.42 22.11 -4.12
N LEU A 208 18.33 20.84 -4.53
CA LEU A 208 19.35 20.21 -5.38
C LEU A 208 19.52 20.98 -6.69
N VAL A 209 18.42 21.27 -7.40
CA VAL A 209 18.45 22.00 -8.68
C VAL A 209 19.13 23.36 -8.51
N VAL A 210 18.76 24.12 -7.47
CA VAL A 210 19.36 25.44 -7.20
C VAL A 210 20.85 25.29 -6.87
N LEU A 211 21.23 24.35 -6.02
CA LEU A 211 22.63 24.14 -5.63
C LEU A 211 23.51 23.75 -6.81
N PHE A 212 22.99 22.98 -7.78
CA PHE A 212 23.67 22.64 -9.02
C PHE A 212 23.69 23.79 -10.04
N ALA A 213 22.61 24.58 -10.14
CA ALA A 213 22.56 25.70 -11.08
C ALA A 213 23.46 26.87 -10.65
N VAL A 214 23.69 27.03 -9.35
CA VAL A 214 24.59 28.05 -8.77
C VAL A 214 25.99 27.46 -8.55
N ALA A 215 26.28 26.26 -9.07
CA ALA A 215 27.61 25.64 -9.04
C ALA A 215 28.37 25.95 -10.33
#